data_AF-A0A0C3A997-F1
#
_entry.id   AF-A0A0C3A997-F1
#
_cell.length_a   1.000
_cell.length_b   1.000
_cell.length_c   1.000
_cell.angle_alpha   90.00
_cell.angle_beta   90.00
_cell.angle_gamma   90.00
#
_symmetry.space_group_name_H-M   'P 1'
#
loop_
_entity.id
_entity.type
_entity.pdbx_description
1 polymer ?
#
loop_
_entity_poly.entity_id
_entity_poly.type
_entity_poly.pdbx_seq_one_letter_code
_entity_poly.pdbx_strand_id
1 'polypeptide(L)'
;MPKIGCNILTLLVSALFVQSTNTDHLSRLKSWPVVEDSTYPSRLFLPNFLYGGAANISHVPLDLNRPITAPRRPGVTAVVLNWSRLDNVVLIASMLCGELLQDTVAEVFIWNNSPQELSYKTFASTGCPKAKLRLYNSSRNLYFYARFLACTQARTPFCFFQDDDYLVLPQIIRILGYRIDESPQTVFHLLPALEHLSSRLRTVTTPTGIHTGFAWLGYGTMVSQTKVLDFVSLLRFLGLPQDELQMADNYFTILGNQVPEIWFDHGIELGGGVPFTAGQEGHERNQRHIKKACTYLDRLVSIMQDNSQLMEVHPFVKATTNIAEWFINRTPCLASLCLLETNVHLLGDQHHRGQVAADLVTIEEEYSRVVDPSAVFNYSHYSLSRAVDGSPATEFRGLFRKFNVTYV
;
A
#
# COMPACT_ATOMS: atom_id res chain seq x y z
N MET A 1 15.51 -13.68 35.68
CA MET A 1 14.39 -12.73 35.44
C MET A 1 14.28 -12.53 33.94
N PRO A 2 13.20 -12.97 33.28
CA PRO A 2 13.06 -12.76 31.84
C PRO A 2 12.63 -11.31 31.59
N LYS A 3 13.35 -10.61 30.72
CA LYS A 3 13.00 -9.27 30.25
C LYS A 3 11.83 -9.41 29.27
N ILE A 4 10.64 -9.02 29.69
CA ILE A 4 9.47 -8.88 28.83
C ILE A 4 9.65 -7.58 28.05
N GLY A 5 10.24 -7.68 26.86
CA GLY A 5 10.30 -6.59 25.89
C GLY A 5 9.02 -6.56 25.06
N CYS A 6 7.91 -6.09 25.65
CA CYS A 6 6.69 -5.81 24.90
C CYS A 6 6.84 -4.41 24.29
N ASN A 7 6.80 -4.32 22.96
CA ASN A 7 7.06 -3.08 22.22
C ASN A 7 5.93 -2.06 22.49
N ILE A 8 6.27 -0.83 22.87
CA ILE A 8 5.29 0.21 23.30
C ILE A 8 4.33 0.57 22.16
N LEU A 9 4.80 0.50 20.90
CA LEU A 9 3.95 0.66 19.73
C LEU A 9 2.87 -0.44 19.67
N THR A 10 3.20 -1.68 20.05
CA THR A 10 2.26 -2.80 20.13
C THR A 10 1.27 -2.67 21.29
N LEU A 11 1.68 -2.10 22.43
CA LEU A 11 0.77 -1.82 23.56
C LEU A 11 -0.17 -0.64 23.24
N LEU A 12 0.31 0.40 22.56
CA LEU A 12 -0.53 1.49 22.05
C LEU A 12 -1.51 0.96 20.98
N VAL A 13 -1.04 0.12 20.06
CA VAL A 13 -1.89 -0.55 19.06
C VAL A 13 -2.92 -1.46 19.75
N SER A 14 -2.54 -2.29 20.71
CA SER A 14 -3.48 -3.18 21.41
C SER A 14 -4.48 -2.43 22.30
N ALA A 15 -4.08 -1.32 22.92
CA ALA A 15 -4.97 -0.47 23.71
C ALA A 15 -5.95 0.35 22.83
N LEU A 16 -5.52 0.75 21.63
CA LEU A 16 -6.36 1.46 20.65
C LEU A 16 -7.31 0.50 19.89
N PHE A 17 -6.89 -0.74 19.63
CA PHE A 17 -7.73 -1.75 18.97
C PHE A 17 -8.95 -2.19 19.81
N VAL A 18 -8.91 -2.04 21.14
CA VAL A 18 -10.04 -2.37 22.01
C VAL A 18 -11.18 -1.33 21.93
N GLN A 19 -10.96 -0.14 21.33
CA GLN A 19 -11.95 0.94 21.29
C GLN A 19 -12.59 1.24 19.93
N SER A 20 -12.18 0.61 18.83
CA SER A 20 -12.73 0.88 17.49
C SER A 20 -13.44 -0.35 16.89
N THR A 21 -14.55 -0.76 17.49
CA THR A 21 -15.54 -1.61 16.82
C THR A 21 -16.71 -0.74 16.36
N ASN A 22 -16.44 0.20 15.46
CA ASN A 22 -17.49 1.08 14.95
C ASN A 22 -18.25 0.37 13.81
N THR A 23 -19.36 -0.27 14.17
CA THR A 23 -20.30 -0.95 13.25
C THR A 23 -21.08 0.02 12.33
N ASP A 24 -20.80 1.32 12.41
CA ASP A 24 -21.56 2.40 11.75
C ASP A 24 -21.03 2.80 10.34
N HIS A 25 -19.99 2.13 9.83
CA HIS A 25 -19.44 2.42 8.48
C HIS A 25 -20.15 1.68 7.33
N LEU A 26 -20.65 0.46 7.57
CA LEU A 26 -21.33 -0.34 6.55
C LEU A 26 -22.74 0.19 6.19
N SER A 27 -23.42 0.84 7.14
CA SER A 27 -24.69 1.54 6.89
C SER A 27 -24.49 2.77 5.99
N ARG A 28 -23.39 3.51 6.18
CA ARG A 28 -23.02 4.67 5.34
C ARG A 28 -22.61 4.30 3.92
N LEU A 29 -21.98 3.13 3.71
CA LEU A 29 -21.64 2.64 2.37
C LEU A 29 -22.88 2.27 1.54
N LYS A 30 -23.96 1.79 2.17
CA LYS A 30 -25.24 1.51 1.49
C LYS A 30 -26.06 2.77 1.18
N SER A 31 -25.82 3.86 1.91
CA SER A 31 -26.47 5.15 1.71
C SER A 31 -25.59 6.18 1.00
N TRP A 32 -24.42 5.79 0.52
CA TRP A 32 -23.57 6.72 -0.24
C TRP A 32 -24.31 7.00 -1.54
N PRO A 33 -24.75 8.24 -1.80
CA PRO A 33 -25.35 8.55 -3.08
C PRO A 33 -24.31 8.22 -4.13
N VAL A 34 -24.70 7.40 -5.11
CA VAL A 34 -24.06 7.43 -6.42
C VAL A 34 -24.12 8.89 -6.81
N VAL A 35 -22.97 9.56 -6.79
CA VAL A 35 -22.88 10.93 -7.30
C VAL A 35 -23.03 10.77 -8.81
N GLU A 36 -24.29 10.68 -9.25
CA GLU A 36 -24.68 10.88 -10.64
C GLU A 36 -24.22 12.28 -10.99
N ASP A 37 -23.14 12.32 -11.78
CA ASP A 37 -22.60 13.44 -12.55
C ASP A 37 -23.17 14.80 -12.11
N SER A 38 -22.94 15.12 -10.83
CA SER A 38 -23.51 16.33 -10.27
C SER A 38 -22.66 17.42 -10.85
N THR A 39 -23.24 18.16 -11.78
CA THR A 39 -22.87 19.51 -12.13
C THR A 39 -22.93 20.36 -10.87
N TYR A 40 -22.01 20.15 -9.93
CA TYR A 40 -21.60 21.20 -9.04
C TYR A 40 -21.10 22.28 -9.99
N PRO A 41 -21.66 23.49 -9.95
CA PRO A 41 -21.00 24.60 -10.62
C PRO A 41 -19.58 24.55 -10.08
N SER A 42 -18.60 24.48 -10.98
CA SER A 42 -17.21 24.73 -10.71
C SER A 42 -17.17 26.11 -10.05
N ARG A 43 -17.43 26.17 -8.74
CA ARG A 43 -17.03 27.27 -7.90
C ARG A 43 -15.54 27.17 -8.01
N LEU A 44 -15.04 27.96 -8.96
CA LEU A 44 -13.65 28.24 -9.21
C LEU A 44 -12.93 28.10 -7.87
N PHE A 45 -12.20 26.99 -7.72
CA PHE A 45 -11.15 26.90 -6.74
C PHE A 45 -10.30 28.13 -7.01
N LEU A 46 -10.41 29.13 -6.15
CA LEU A 46 -9.67 30.36 -6.33
C LEU A 46 -8.19 29.96 -6.35
N PRO A 47 -7.46 30.21 -7.45
CA PRO A 47 -6.05 29.87 -7.57
C PRO A 47 -5.25 30.93 -6.81
N ASN A 48 -5.46 31.01 -5.51
CA ASN A 48 -4.60 31.78 -4.62
C ASN A 48 -3.69 30.81 -3.87
N PHE A 49 -3.05 29.91 -4.61
CA PHE A 49 -1.73 29.44 -4.21
C PHE A 49 -0.75 30.53 -4.63
N LEU A 50 -0.18 31.22 -3.63
CA LEU A 50 0.86 32.21 -3.84
C LEU A 50 2.00 31.56 -4.63
N TYR A 51 2.13 31.96 -5.90
CA TYR A 51 3.35 31.81 -6.69
C TYR A 51 4.41 32.70 -6.03
N GLY A 52 5.11 32.16 -5.03
CA GLY A 52 6.16 32.89 -4.31
C GLY A 52 6.56 32.26 -2.98
N GLY A 53 7.62 31.45 -3.00
CA GLY A 53 8.29 30.90 -1.82
C GLY A 53 7.86 29.47 -1.48
N ALA A 54 8.77 28.50 -1.65
CA ALA A 54 8.72 27.10 -1.18
C ALA A 54 7.34 26.62 -0.68
N ALA A 55 6.42 26.28 -1.59
CA ALA A 55 5.12 25.77 -1.19
C ALA A 55 5.28 24.36 -0.59
N ASN A 56 4.93 24.20 0.68
CA ASN A 56 5.09 22.92 1.38
C ASN A 56 4.02 21.87 1.02
N ILE A 57 2.99 22.29 0.29
CA ILE A 57 1.84 21.48 -0.10
C ILE A 57 1.50 21.82 -1.55
N SER A 58 1.38 20.80 -2.39
CA SER A 58 0.99 20.94 -3.79
C SER A 58 -0.11 19.95 -4.12
N HIS A 59 -1.10 20.43 -4.87
CA HIS A 59 -2.03 19.57 -5.58
C HIS A 59 -1.37 19.14 -6.88
N VAL A 60 -1.27 17.84 -7.14
CA VAL A 60 -0.85 17.34 -8.45
C VAL A 60 -2.12 17.20 -9.28
N PRO A 61 -2.36 18.09 -10.27
CA PRO A 61 -3.45 17.86 -11.19
C PRO A 61 -3.13 16.58 -11.95
N LEU A 62 -3.98 15.58 -11.80
CA LEU A 62 -4.04 14.52 -12.79
C LEU A 62 -4.42 15.19 -14.10
N ASP A 63 -3.71 14.87 -15.20
CA ASP A 63 -4.00 15.44 -16.53
C ASP A 63 -5.33 14.86 -17.08
N LEU A 64 -6.43 15.19 -16.40
CA LEU A 64 -7.80 14.87 -16.77
C LEU A 64 -8.25 15.72 -17.97
N ASN A 65 -7.51 16.78 -18.30
CA ASN A 65 -7.76 17.70 -19.40
C ASN A 65 -7.01 17.34 -20.69
N ARG A 66 -6.20 16.27 -20.69
CA ARG A 66 -5.69 15.69 -21.93
C ARG A 66 -6.90 15.37 -22.80
N PRO A 67 -7.07 16.01 -23.97
CA PRO A 67 -8.26 15.81 -24.78
C PRO A 67 -8.39 14.31 -25.03
N ILE A 68 -9.52 13.74 -24.59
CA ILE A 68 -9.90 12.34 -24.73
C ILE A 68 -10.08 12.09 -26.23
N THR A 69 -8.98 12.02 -26.96
CA THR A 69 -8.97 11.68 -28.38
C THR A 69 -9.15 10.17 -28.56
N ALA A 70 -8.97 9.39 -27.47
CA ALA A 70 -9.44 8.02 -27.33
C ALA A 70 -9.75 7.70 -25.85
N PRO A 71 -10.79 6.89 -25.55
CA PRO A 71 -11.05 6.41 -24.20
C PRO A 71 -9.84 5.61 -23.69
N ARG A 72 -9.41 5.89 -22.44
CA ARG A 72 -8.33 5.16 -21.77
C ARG A 72 -8.74 3.69 -21.70
N ARG A 73 -7.90 2.81 -22.25
CA ARG A 73 -8.13 1.37 -22.17
C ARG A 73 -7.74 0.91 -20.77
N PRO A 74 -8.58 0.11 -20.08
CA PRO A 74 -8.25 -0.39 -18.77
C PRO A 74 -7.00 -1.29 -18.85
N GLY A 75 -6.04 -1.04 -17.98
CA GLY A 75 -4.71 -1.65 -17.99
C GLY A 75 -4.36 -2.40 -16.70
N VAL A 76 -5.31 -2.55 -15.78
CA VAL A 76 -5.10 -3.14 -14.46
C VAL A 76 -5.89 -4.44 -14.29
N THR A 77 -5.22 -5.47 -13.76
CA THR A 77 -5.86 -6.66 -13.19
C THR A 77 -5.90 -6.50 -11.68
N ALA A 78 -7.09 -6.38 -11.10
CA ALA A 78 -7.25 -6.34 -9.66
C ALA A 78 -7.24 -7.76 -9.10
N VAL A 79 -6.27 -8.07 -8.23
CA VAL A 79 -6.07 -9.38 -7.61
C VAL A 79 -6.55 -9.32 -6.17
N VAL A 80 -7.48 -10.20 -5.82
CA VAL A 80 -8.01 -10.35 -4.46
C VAL A 80 -7.85 -11.80 -4.02
N LEU A 81 -7.28 -12.00 -2.84
CA LEU A 81 -7.13 -13.33 -2.26
C LEU A 81 -8.36 -13.67 -1.42
N ASN A 82 -8.88 -14.89 -1.57
CA ASN A 82 -9.94 -15.42 -0.72
C ASN A 82 -9.39 -16.54 0.18
N TRP A 83 -9.66 -16.45 1.48
CA TRP A 83 -9.42 -17.54 2.43
C TRP A 83 -10.63 -17.78 3.34
N SER A 84 -10.96 -16.81 4.20
CA SER A 84 -11.97 -16.97 5.26
C SER A 84 -13.08 -15.93 5.23
N ARG A 85 -12.96 -14.84 4.45
CA ARG A 85 -13.90 -13.71 4.46
C ARG A 85 -14.60 -13.55 3.11
N LEU A 86 -15.25 -14.61 2.64
CA LEU A 86 -15.85 -14.64 1.30
C LEU A 86 -16.83 -13.48 1.07
N ASP A 87 -17.62 -13.10 2.06
CA ASP A 87 -18.57 -11.97 1.93
C ASP A 87 -17.85 -10.65 1.63
N ASN A 88 -16.69 -10.40 2.25
CA ASN A 88 -15.87 -9.23 1.95
C ASN A 88 -15.30 -9.32 0.53
N VAL A 89 -14.85 -10.49 0.09
CA VAL A 89 -14.35 -10.70 -1.28
C VAL A 89 -15.45 -10.42 -2.31
N VAL A 90 -16.69 -10.83 -2.03
CA VAL A 90 -17.86 -10.55 -2.89
C VAL A 90 -18.13 -9.04 -2.95
N LEU A 91 -18.09 -8.34 -1.81
CA LEU A 91 -18.23 -6.88 -1.75
C LEU A 91 -17.14 -6.16 -2.55
N ILE A 92 -15.88 -6.54 -2.33
CA ILE A 92 -14.72 -5.96 -3.02
C ILE A 92 -14.84 -6.20 -4.53
N ALA A 93 -15.20 -7.41 -4.97
CA ALA A 93 -15.41 -7.72 -6.38
C ALA A 93 -16.53 -6.86 -7.00
N SER A 94 -17.63 -6.61 -6.28
CA SER A 94 -18.70 -5.71 -6.74
C SER A 94 -18.19 -4.29 -6.98
N MET A 95 -17.35 -3.78 -6.09
CA MET A 95 -16.76 -2.44 -6.23
C MET A 95 -15.77 -2.38 -7.40
N LEU A 96 -14.87 -3.37 -7.53
CA LEU A 96 -13.86 -3.43 -8.60
C LEU A 96 -14.47 -3.59 -10.01
N CYS A 97 -15.66 -4.18 -10.10
CA CYS A 97 -16.41 -4.29 -11.35
C CYS A 97 -17.30 -3.08 -11.66
N GLY A 98 -17.42 -2.13 -10.72
CA GLY A 98 -18.25 -0.93 -10.86
C GLY A 98 -17.83 0.00 -12.00
N GLU A 99 -18.75 0.89 -12.38
CA GLU A 99 -18.61 1.80 -13.53
C GLU A 99 -17.43 2.76 -13.40
N LEU A 100 -17.17 3.26 -12.19
CA LEU A 100 -16.05 4.18 -11.89
C LEU A 100 -14.66 3.60 -12.21
N LEU A 101 -14.55 2.28 -12.38
CA LEU A 101 -13.30 1.59 -12.67
C LEU A 101 -13.25 0.96 -14.07
N GLN A 102 -14.21 1.24 -14.94
CA GLN A 102 -14.22 0.68 -16.31
C GLN A 102 -13.04 1.12 -17.17
N ASP A 103 -12.49 2.31 -16.91
CA ASP A 103 -11.33 2.86 -17.62
C ASP A 103 -9.98 2.45 -17.01
N THR A 104 -10.00 1.75 -15.88
CA THR A 104 -8.81 1.40 -15.09
C THR A 104 -8.66 -0.11 -14.95
N VAL A 105 -9.69 -0.80 -14.42
CA VAL A 105 -9.67 -2.24 -14.11
C VAL A 105 -10.30 -3.04 -15.25
N ALA A 106 -9.47 -3.83 -15.95
CA ALA A 106 -9.89 -4.66 -17.07
C ALA A 106 -10.31 -6.07 -16.63
N GLU A 107 -9.67 -6.60 -15.59
CA GLU A 107 -9.91 -7.94 -15.05
C GLU A 107 -9.94 -7.86 -13.52
N VAL A 108 -10.87 -8.60 -12.90
CA VAL A 108 -10.89 -8.88 -11.47
C VAL A 108 -10.57 -10.35 -11.29
N PHE A 109 -9.41 -10.63 -10.72
CA PHE A 109 -8.89 -11.97 -10.56
C PHE A 109 -8.95 -12.38 -9.08
N ILE A 110 -9.92 -13.23 -8.76
CA ILE A 110 -10.06 -13.82 -7.43
C ILE A 110 -9.24 -15.10 -7.35
N TRP A 111 -8.22 -15.11 -6.48
CA TRP A 111 -7.45 -16.30 -6.16
C TRP A 111 -7.97 -16.91 -4.87
N ASN A 112 -8.58 -18.08 -4.97
CA ASN A 112 -9.13 -18.79 -3.84
C ASN A 112 -8.09 -19.74 -3.24
N ASN A 113 -7.62 -19.39 -2.04
CA ASN A 113 -6.81 -20.27 -1.20
C ASN A 113 -7.67 -21.17 -0.31
N SER A 114 -8.99 -20.92 -0.20
CA SER A 114 -9.91 -21.67 0.66
C SER A 114 -10.23 -23.07 0.12
N PRO A 115 -10.46 -24.07 0.98
CA PRO A 115 -10.95 -25.39 0.54
C PRO A 115 -12.34 -25.34 -0.10
N GLN A 116 -13.15 -24.32 0.20
CA GLN A 116 -14.44 -24.14 -0.43
C GLN A 116 -14.26 -23.58 -1.85
N GLU A 117 -14.60 -24.38 -2.86
CA GLU A 117 -14.49 -23.94 -4.25
C GLU A 117 -15.43 -22.79 -4.57
N LEU A 118 -14.89 -21.76 -5.24
CA LEU A 118 -15.67 -20.66 -5.78
C LEU A 118 -16.18 -21.00 -7.17
N SER A 119 -17.42 -20.58 -7.43
CA SER A 119 -18.01 -20.57 -8.76
C SER A 119 -18.52 -19.18 -9.12
N TYR A 120 -18.83 -18.95 -10.41
CA TYR A 120 -19.46 -17.71 -10.86
C TYR A 120 -20.80 -17.43 -10.15
N LYS A 121 -21.51 -18.45 -9.67
CA LYS A 121 -22.75 -18.28 -8.91
C LYS A 121 -22.53 -17.53 -7.60
N THR A 122 -21.37 -17.72 -6.97
CA THR A 122 -20.95 -17.03 -5.74
C THR A 122 -20.95 -15.51 -5.91
N PHE A 123 -20.61 -15.03 -7.11
CA PHE A 123 -20.47 -13.62 -7.43
C PHE A 123 -21.64 -13.06 -8.22
N ALA A 124 -22.75 -13.80 -8.36
CA ALA A 124 -23.88 -13.36 -9.19
C ALA A 124 -24.49 -12.04 -8.72
N SER A 125 -24.47 -11.76 -7.41
CA SER A 125 -24.97 -10.53 -6.81
C SER A 125 -24.11 -9.30 -7.09
N THR A 126 -22.85 -9.47 -7.51
CA THR A 126 -21.93 -8.35 -7.75
C THR A 126 -22.22 -7.56 -9.02
N GLY A 127 -23.04 -8.13 -9.93
CA GLY A 127 -23.22 -7.58 -11.29
C GLY A 127 -21.96 -7.69 -12.16
N CYS A 128 -20.88 -8.32 -11.68
CA CYS A 128 -19.63 -8.36 -12.43
C CYS A 128 -19.76 -9.24 -13.69
N PRO A 129 -19.44 -8.71 -14.89
CA PRO A 129 -19.48 -9.51 -16.11
C PRO A 129 -18.53 -10.70 -16.04
N LYS A 130 -18.98 -11.88 -16.50
CA LYS A 130 -18.13 -13.09 -16.56
C LYS A 130 -16.82 -12.90 -17.33
N ALA A 131 -16.82 -12.01 -18.33
CA ALA A 131 -15.63 -11.69 -19.11
C ALA A 131 -14.59 -10.87 -18.31
N LYS A 132 -15.02 -10.11 -17.30
CA LYS A 132 -14.18 -9.31 -16.40
C LYS A 132 -13.78 -10.09 -15.14
N LEU A 133 -14.59 -11.06 -14.71
CA LEU A 133 -14.33 -11.86 -13.52
C LEU A 133 -13.58 -13.18 -13.83
N ARG A 134 -12.40 -13.33 -13.26
CA ARG A 134 -11.61 -14.57 -13.31
C ARG A 134 -11.51 -15.19 -11.93
N LEU A 135 -11.75 -16.50 -11.84
CA LEU A 135 -11.67 -17.26 -10.61
C LEU A 135 -10.59 -18.35 -10.75
N TYR A 136 -9.77 -18.53 -9.72
CA TYR A 136 -8.84 -19.66 -9.63
C TYR A 136 -8.97 -20.34 -8.25
N ASN A 137 -9.37 -21.61 -8.25
CA ASN A 137 -9.42 -22.43 -7.03
C ASN A 137 -8.08 -23.16 -6.86
N SER A 138 -7.30 -22.72 -5.87
CA SER A 138 -6.02 -23.37 -5.55
C SER A 138 -6.26 -24.67 -4.80
N SER A 139 -5.46 -25.70 -5.09
CA SER A 139 -5.52 -26.98 -4.37
C SER A 139 -4.97 -26.91 -2.95
N ARG A 140 -4.30 -25.81 -2.57
CA ARG A 140 -3.72 -25.59 -1.25
C ARG A 140 -3.62 -24.09 -0.95
N ASN A 141 -3.52 -23.74 0.33
CA ASN A 141 -3.28 -22.36 0.73
C ASN A 141 -1.84 -21.93 0.39
N LEU A 142 -1.70 -21.01 -0.57
CA LEU A 142 -0.41 -20.41 -0.94
C LEU A 142 -0.12 -19.10 -0.19
N TYR A 143 -0.97 -18.72 0.75
CA TYR A 143 -0.87 -17.50 1.54
C TYR A 143 -0.65 -16.28 0.63
N PHE A 144 0.35 -15.46 0.94
CA PHE A 144 0.61 -14.22 0.24
C PHE A 144 1.26 -14.45 -1.14
N TYR A 145 1.94 -15.58 -1.35
CA TYR A 145 2.55 -15.90 -2.65
C TYR A 145 1.53 -15.93 -3.79
N ALA A 146 0.28 -16.27 -3.47
CA ALA A 146 -0.83 -16.33 -4.41
C ALA A 146 -1.00 -15.05 -5.23
N ARG A 147 -0.83 -13.86 -4.64
CA ARG A 147 -1.06 -12.59 -5.37
C ARG A 147 -0.02 -12.36 -6.46
N PHE A 148 1.23 -12.76 -6.20
CA PHE A 148 2.29 -12.69 -7.18
C PHE A 148 2.05 -13.68 -8.32
N LEU A 149 1.62 -14.92 -8.02
CA LEU A 149 1.27 -15.90 -9.05
C LEU A 149 0.04 -15.50 -9.87
N ALA A 150 -0.94 -14.82 -9.25
CA ALA A 150 -2.08 -14.28 -9.96
C ALA A 150 -1.63 -13.16 -10.93
N CYS A 151 -0.76 -12.26 -10.47
CA CYS A 151 -0.25 -11.17 -11.29
C CYS A 151 0.64 -11.64 -12.44
N THR A 152 1.49 -12.66 -12.24
CA THR A 152 2.25 -13.25 -13.37
C THR A 152 1.35 -13.90 -14.42
N GLN A 153 0.10 -14.22 -14.06
CA GLN A 153 -0.92 -14.75 -14.97
C GLN A 153 -1.92 -13.69 -15.45
N ALA A 154 -1.75 -12.43 -15.03
CA ALA A 154 -2.63 -11.33 -15.43
C ALA A 154 -2.55 -11.09 -16.94
N ARG A 155 -3.64 -10.59 -17.52
CA ARG A 155 -3.73 -10.26 -18.96
C ARG A 155 -3.39 -8.80 -19.27
N THR A 156 -2.99 -8.06 -18.25
CA THR A 156 -2.80 -6.61 -18.30
C THR A 156 -1.39 -6.26 -17.83
N PRO A 157 -0.85 -5.10 -18.23
CA PRO A 157 0.50 -4.69 -17.83
C PRO A 157 0.64 -4.39 -16.35
N PHE A 158 -0.45 -4.04 -15.66
CA PHE A 158 -0.43 -3.68 -14.24
C PHE A 158 -1.35 -4.59 -13.41
N CYS A 159 -1.01 -4.72 -12.13
CA CYS A 159 -1.78 -5.42 -11.13
C CYS A 159 -2.07 -4.51 -9.94
N PHE A 160 -3.27 -4.64 -9.39
CA PHE A 160 -3.65 -4.02 -8.13
C PHE A 160 -3.91 -5.10 -7.07
N PHE A 161 -3.23 -5.07 -5.94
CA PHE A 161 -3.39 -6.05 -4.84
C PHE A 161 -4.20 -5.45 -3.70
N GLN A 162 -5.14 -6.23 -3.16
CA GLN A 162 -5.88 -5.87 -1.95
C GLN A 162 -6.28 -7.13 -1.17
N ASP A 163 -6.23 -7.03 0.17
CA ASP A 163 -6.67 -8.08 1.09
C ASP A 163 -8.18 -8.09 1.30
N ASP A 164 -8.70 -9.16 1.91
CA ASP A 164 -10.13 -9.40 2.11
C ASP A 164 -10.71 -8.74 3.38
N ASP A 165 -9.93 -7.98 4.14
CA ASP A 165 -10.38 -7.22 5.33
C ASP A 165 -10.25 -5.70 5.19
N TYR A 166 -9.89 -5.22 4.02
CA TYR A 166 -9.70 -3.80 3.74
C TYR A 166 -10.43 -3.40 2.47
N LEU A 167 -10.92 -2.16 2.42
CA LEU A 167 -11.58 -1.59 1.24
C LEU A 167 -10.85 -0.33 0.76
N VAL A 168 -10.30 -0.39 -0.45
CA VAL A 168 -9.81 0.79 -1.17
C VAL A 168 -10.94 1.33 -2.05
N LEU A 169 -11.18 2.64 -2.02
CA LEU A 169 -12.28 3.23 -2.78
C LEU A 169 -11.96 3.32 -4.29
N PRO A 170 -12.97 3.22 -5.18
CA PRO A 170 -12.80 3.27 -6.63
C PRO A 170 -11.94 4.44 -7.13
N GLN A 171 -12.23 5.66 -6.67
CA GLN A 171 -11.53 6.87 -7.06
C GLN A 171 -10.03 6.80 -6.73
N ILE A 172 -9.66 6.17 -5.62
CA ILE A 172 -8.27 5.98 -5.21
C ILE A 172 -7.56 5.01 -6.16
N ILE A 173 -8.21 3.88 -6.49
CA ILE A 173 -7.68 2.89 -7.44
C ILE A 173 -7.51 3.54 -8.83
N ARG A 174 -8.45 4.41 -9.23
CA ARG A 174 -8.38 5.17 -10.49
C ARG A 174 -7.19 6.14 -10.50
N ILE A 175 -6.94 6.86 -9.40
CA ILE A 175 -5.76 7.73 -9.22
C ILE A 175 -4.47 6.93 -9.35
N LEU A 176 -4.36 5.78 -8.64
CA LEU A 176 -3.21 4.88 -8.77
C LEU A 176 -3.03 4.40 -10.21
N GLY A 177 -4.13 4.09 -10.89
CA GLY A 177 -4.15 3.78 -12.31
C GLY A 177 -3.49 4.89 -13.13
N TYR A 178 -3.90 6.14 -12.97
CA TYR A 178 -3.28 7.24 -13.73
C TYR A 178 -1.77 7.36 -13.44
N ARG A 179 -1.38 7.21 -12.17
CA ARG A 179 0.01 7.38 -11.74
C ARG A 179 0.93 6.24 -12.19
N ILE A 180 0.44 5.01 -12.29
CA ILE A 180 1.23 3.89 -12.82
C ILE A 180 1.45 3.99 -14.33
N ASP A 181 0.52 4.58 -15.08
CA ASP A 181 0.75 4.85 -16.51
C ASP A 181 1.86 5.88 -16.73
N GLU A 182 1.95 6.89 -15.85
CA GLU A 182 3.00 7.92 -15.89
C GLU A 182 4.35 7.41 -15.35
N SER A 183 4.32 6.44 -14.44
CA SER A 183 5.52 5.88 -13.81
C SER A 183 5.46 4.34 -13.69
N PRO A 184 5.55 3.60 -14.83
CA PRO A 184 5.35 2.14 -14.86
C PRO A 184 6.34 1.30 -14.05
N GLN A 185 7.46 1.92 -13.65
CA GLN A 185 8.53 1.29 -12.87
C GLN A 185 8.33 1.44 -11.36
N THR A 186 7.47 2.36 -10.92
CA THR A 186 7.19 2.64 -9.52
C THR A 186 6.19 1.63 -8.98
N VAL A 187 6.32 1.29 -7.69
CA VAL A 187 5.31 0.50 -6.98
C VAL A 187 4.68 1.39 -5.93
N PHE A 188 3.36 1.55 -5.98
CA PHE A 188 2.64 2.42 -5.05
C PHE A 188 1.96 1.57 -3.98
N HIS A 189 2.19 1.89 -2.71
CA HIS A 189 1.60 1.21 -1.57
C HIS A 189 0.70 2.17 -0.79
N LEU A 190 -0.59 1.88 -0.75
CA LEU A 190 -1.54 2.56 0.13
C LEU A 190 -1.40 2.00 1.52
N LEU A 191 -1.40 2.85 2.55
CA LEU A 191 -1.32 2.42 3.94
C LEU A 191 -2.18 3.32 4.84
N PRO A 192 -2.97 2.76 5.78
CA PRO A 192 -3.59 3.55 6.83
C PRO A 192 -2.50 4.18 7.72
N ALA A 193 -2.83 5.26 8.43
CA ALA A 193 -1.83 6.12 9.08
C ALA A 193 -0.86 5.39 10.02
N LEU A 194 -1.32 4.39 10.80
CA LEU A 194 -0.47 3.61 11.69
C LEU A 194 0.51 2.70 10.93
N GLU A 195 0.04 2.06 9.87
CA GLU A 195 0.88 1.20 9.04
C GLU A 195 1.83 2.00 8.15
N HIS A 196 1.40 3.19 7.73
CA HIS A 196 2.24 4.17 7.07
C HIS A 196 3.38 4.61 8.00
N LEU A 197 3.08 4.93 9.27
CA LEU A 197 4.10 5.24 10.28
C LEU A 197 5.06 4.06 10.45
N SER A 198 4.54 2.86 10.71
CA SER A 198 5.38 1.68 10.94
C SER A 198 6.28 1.37 9.74
N SER A 199 5.78 1.51 8.52
CA SER A 199 6.57 1.36 7.29
C SER A 199 7.64 2.45 7.15
N ARG A 200 7.31 3.69 7.52
CA ARG A 200 8.27 4.82 7.53
C ARG A 200 9.44 4.59 8.47
N LEU A 201 9.18 4.00 9.64
CA LEU A 201 10.18 3.66 10.65
C LEU A 201 11.02 2.44 10.27
N ARG A 202 10.52 1.60 9.38
CA ARG A 202 11.23 0.46 8.79
C ARG A 202 11.80 0.83 7.43
N THR A 203 12.70 1.81 7.43
CA THR A 203 13.56 2.10 6.28
C THR A 203 15.00 2.14 6.75
N VAL A 204 15.93 1.68 5.92
CA VAL A 204 17.36 1.70 6.22
C VAL A 204 18.15 2.12 5.00
N THR A 205 19.13 2.97 5.24
CA THR A 205 20.18 3.33 4.28
C THR A 205 21.53 2.99 4.87
N THR A 206 22.45 2.45 4.07
CA THR A 206 23.77 2.00 4.53
C THR A 206 24.89 2.49 3.62
N PRO A 207 26.14 2.55 4.12
CA PRO A 207 27.31 2.86 3.28
C PRO A 207 27.57 1.82 2.18
N THR A 208 27.05 0.60 2.31
CA THR A 208 27.22 -0.48 1.33
C THR A 208 26.25 -0.36 0.14
N GLY A 209 25.47 0.73 0.05
CA GLY A 209 24.54 0.94 -1.06
C GLY A 209 23.17 0.29 -0.85
N ILE A 210 22.88 -0.26 0.33
CA ILE A 210 21.52 -0.67 0.69
C ILE A 210 20.69 0.58 0.99
N HIS A 211 19.50 0.64 0.39
CA HIS A 211 18.51 1.71 0.57
C HIS A 211 17.11 1.10 0.41
N THR A 212 16.63 0.45 1.46
CA THR A 212 15.43 -0.37 1.41
C THR A 212 14.47 -0.06 2.54
N GLY A 213 13.23 -0.53 2.43
CA GLY A 213 12.26 -0.46 3.51
C GLY A 213 11.19 -1.55 3.44
N PHE A 214 10.38 -1.60 4.48
CA PHE A 214 9.23 -2.49 4.56
C PHE A 214 7.94 -1.70 4.36
N ALA A 215 7.05 -2.20 3.50
CA ALA A 215 5.67 -1.74 3.43
C ALA A 215 4.72 -2.92 3.26
N TRP A 216 3.53 -2.82 3.84
CA TRP A 216 2.48 -3.80 3.65
C TRP A 216 1.85 -3.69 2.27
N LEU A 217 1.49 -4.83 1.69
CA LEU A 217 0.88 -4.86 0.35
C LEU A 217 -0.65 -4.94 0.38
N GLY A 218 -1.22 -5.46 1.47
CA GLY A 218 -2.64 -5.81 1.58
C GLY A 218 -3.62 -4.64 1.57
N TYR A 219 -3.17 -3.44 1.91
CA TYR A 219 -3.99 -2.24 1.97
C TYR A 219 -4.23 -1.57 0.62
N GLY A 220 -3.69 -2.14 -0.46
CA GLY A 220 -3.74 -1.56 -1.80
C GLY A 220 -2.33 -1.37 -2.36
N THR A 221 -1.93 -2.19 -3.32
CA THR A 221 -0.64 -2.02 -4.01
C THR A 221 -0.82 -2.01 -5.51
N MET A 222 -0.33 -0.98 -6.20
CA MET A 222 -0.30 -0.91 -7.67
C MET A 222 1.12 -1.19 -8.17
N VAL A 223 1.27 -2.18 -9.04
CA VAL A 223 2.57 -2.68 -9.51
C VAL A 223 2.51 -3.14 -10.97
N SER A 224 3.61 -3.08 -11.70
CA SER A 224 3.69 -3.69 -13.02
C SER A 224 3.87 -5.21 -12.95
N GLN A 225 3.27 -5.90 -13.91
CA GLN A 225 3.43 -7.36 -14.07
C GLN A 225 4.91 -7.72 -14.23
N THR A 226 5.68 -6.93 -14.99
CA THR A 226 7.12 -7.12 -15.17
C THR A 226 7.87 -7.11 -13.83
N LYS A 227 7.59 -6.14 -12.96
CA LYS A 227 8.24 -6.06 -11.64
C LYS A 227 7.91 -7.29 -10.77
N VAL A 228 6.70 -7.83 -10.88
CA VAL A 228 6.31 -9.06 -10.18
C VAL A 228 6.99 -10.30 -10.79
N LEU A 229 7.13 -10.37 -12.12
CA LEU A 229 7.89 -11.44 -12.77
C LEU A 229 9.35 -11.43 -12.33
N ASP A 230 9.98 -10.26 -12.27
CA ASP A 230 11.35 -10.09 -11.80
C ASP A 230 11.50 -10.53 -10.35
N PHE A 231 10.54 -10.18 -9.49
CA PHE A 231 10.50 -10.63 -8.10
C PHE A 231 10.40 -12.15 -7.99
N VAL A 232 9.44 -12.77 -8.68
CA VAL A 232 9.26 -14.23 -8.67
C VAL A 232 10.50 -14.94 -9.20
N SER A 233 11.16 -14.38 -10.22
CA SER A 233 12.45 -14.87 -10.73
C SER A 233 13.55 -14.80 -9.66
N LEU A 234 13.65 -13.68 -8.93
CA LEU A 234 14.60 -13.52 -7.83
C LEU A 234 14.36 -14.54 -6.71
N LEU A 235 13.10 -14.78 -6.31
CA LEU A 235 12.80 -15.77 -5.27
C LEU A 235 13.24 -17.19 -5.68
N ARG A 236 13.10 -17.54 -6.97
CA ARG A 236 13.57 -18.82 -7.52
C ARG A 236 15.10 -18.90 -7.54
N PHE A 237 15.76 -17.83 -7.94
CA PHE A 237 17.23 -17.75 -7.93
C PHE A 237 17.80 -17.93 -6.52
N LEU A 238 17.19 -17.29 -5.52
CA LEU A 238 17.57 -17.42 -4.11
C LEU A 238 17.23 -18.81 -3.53
N GLY A 239 16.45 -19.64 -4.24
CA GLY A 239 16.07 -20.98 -3.81
C GLY A 239 15.24 -20.98 -2.52
N LEU A 240 14.34 -20.01 -2.35
CA LEU A 240 13.56 -19.90 -1.11
C LEU A 240 12.74 -21.17 -0.86
N PRO A 241 12.74 -21.70 0.38
CA PRO A 241 11.91 -22.83 0.74
C PRO A 241 10.42 -22.42 0.75
N GLN A 242 9.53 -23.42 0.73
CA GLN A 242 8.09 -23.19 0.54
C GLN A 242 7.47 -22.31 1.64
N ASP A 243 7.90 -22.47 2.89
CA ASP A 243 7.41 -21.68 4.04
C ASP A 243 7.79 -20.18 3.90
N GLU A 244 8.95 -19.89 3.32
CA GLU A 244 9.36 -18.51 3.03
C GLU A 244 8.63 -17.93 1.82
N LEU A 245 8.43 -18.73 0.77
CA LEU A 245 7.62 -18.32 -0.38
C LEU A 245 6.21 -17.92 0.05
N GLN A 246 5.57 -18.70 0.94
CA GLN A 246 4.24 -18.39 1.48
C GLN A 246 4.16 -17.00 2.15
N MET A 247 5.30 -16.50 2.64
CA MET A 247 5.42 -15.21 3.30
C MET A 247 6.01 -14.11 2.40
N ALA A 248 5.90 -14.27 1.07
CA ALA A 248 6.52 -13.40 0.06
C ALA A 248 6.29 -11.89 0.24
N ASP A 249 5.16 -11.46 0.82
CA ASP A 249 4.90 -10.04 1.14
C ASP A 249 6.01 -9.45 2.02
N ASN A 250 6.56 -10.22 2.96
CA ASN A 250 7.65 -9.78 3.84
C ASN A 250 8.99 -9.58 3.12
N TYR A 251 9.10 -10.04 1.87
CA TYR A 251 10.33 -10.00 1.08
C TYR A 251 10.27 -8.96 -0.03
N PHE A 252 9.07 -8.67 -0.55
CA PHE A 252 8.88 -7.92 -1.78
C PHE A 252 9.54 -6.54 -1.76
N THR A 253 9.18 -5.68 -0.81
CA THR A 253 9.73 -4.31 -0.76
C THR A 253 11.21 -4.30 -0.36
N ILE A 254 11.59 -5.21 0.55
CA ILE A 254 12.96 -5.27 1.08
C ILE A 254 13.94 -5.67 -0.01
N LEU A 255 13.67 -6.77 -0.72
CA LEU A 255 14.57 -7.29 -1.75
C LEU A 255 14.69 -6.37 -2.97
N GLY A 256 13.77 -5.42 -3.16
CA GLY A 256 13.84 -4.45 -4.25
C GLY A 256 15.03 -3.48 -4.13
N ASN A 257 15.63 -3.39 -2.93
CA ASN A 257 16.63 -2.40 -2.57
C ASN A 257 16.23 -0.99 -3.01
N GLN A 258 14.99 -0.63 -2.69
CA GLN A 258 14.43 0.68 -2.95
C GLN A 258 13.57 1.05 -1.74
N VAL A 259 13.61 2.32 -1.34
CA VAL A 259 12.68 2.81 -0.32
C VAL A 259 11.27 2.76 -0.92
N PRO A 260 10.31 2.06 -0.29
CA PRO A 260 8.98 1.90 -0.85
C PRO A 260 8.24 3.24 -0.92
N GLU A 261 7.59 3.50 -2.06
CA GLU A 261 6.73 4.65 -2.28
C GLU A 261 5.37 4.38 -1.61
N ILE A 262 5.18 4.96 -0.42
CA ILE A 262 4.01 4.76 0.44
C ILE A 262 3.12 6.00 0.48
N TRP A 263 1.81 5.82 0.36
CA TRP A 263 0.81 6.88 0.39
C TRP A 263 -0.18 6.63 1.53
N PHE A 264 -0.66 7.71 2.16
CA PHE A 264 -1.71 7.61 3.17
C PHE A 264 -3.05 7.25 2.52
N ASP A 265 -3.67 6.19 3.01
CA ASP A 265 -5.05 5.82 2.71
C ASP A 265 -6.01 6.27 3.85
N HIS A 266 -7.31 6.09 3.63
CA HIS A 266 -8.39 6.53 4.51
C HIS A 266 -8.80 5.50 5.57
N GLY A 267 -8.28 4.27 5.53
CA GLY A 267 -8.39 3.34 6.65
C GLY A 267 -9.71 2.58 6.76
N ILE A 268 -10.32 2.17 5.64
CA ILE A 268 -11.64 1.51 5.66
C ILE A 268 -11.48 -0.01 5.87
N GLU A 269 -11.54 -0.44 7.12
CA GLU A 269 -11.56 -1.85 7.49
C GLU A 269 -12.96 -2.47 7.32
N LEU A 270 -13.00 -3.71 6.81
CA LEU A 270 -14.24 -4.48 6.62
C LEU A 270 -14.53 -5.45 7.77
N GLY A 271 -13.57 -5.66 8.69
CA GLY A 271 -13.69 -6.62 9.77
C GLY A 271 -13.77 -8.07 9.27
N GLY A 272 -14.56 -8.92 9.95
CA GLY A 272 -14.70 -10.33 9.58
C GLY A 272 -13.65 -11.26 10.21
N GLY A 273 -13.10 -10.89 11.37
CA GLY A 273 -12.19 -11.71 12.16
C GLY A 273 -10.76 -11.16 12.24
N VAL A 274 -9.91 -11.86 13.00
CA VAL A 274 -8.53 -11.45 13.28
C VAL A 274 -7.64 -11.69 12.04
N PRO A 275 -6.95 -10.66 11.52
CA PRO A 275 -6.03 -10.82 10.40
C PRO A 275 -4.94 -11.85 10.70
N PHE A 276 -4.44 -12.53 9.67
CA PHE A 276 -3.37 -13.55 9.83
C PHE A 276 -2.10 -12.97 10.48
N THR A 277 -1.84 -11.68 10.29
CA THR A 277 -0.69 -10.94 10.82
C THR A 277 -0.87 -10.43 12.24
N ALA A 278 -2.07 -10.51 12.81
CA ALA A 278 -2.38 -9.94 14.11
C ALA A 278 -1.93 -10.84 15.27
N GLY A 279 -1.78 -10.22 16.45
CA GLY A 279 -1.33 -10.89 17.67
C GLY A 279 0.18 -11.14 17.73
N GLN A 280 0.63 -11.65 18.87
CA GLN A 280 2.06 -11.85 19.15
C GLN A 280 2.70 -12.84 18.16
N GLU A 281 2.04 -13.96 17.88
CA GLU A 281 2.55 -14.97 16.94
C GLU A 281 2.69 -14.40 15.52
N GLY A 282 1.69 -13.66 15.04
CA GLY A 282 1.73 -13.02 13.72
C GLY A 282 2.87 -12.01 13.61
N HIS A 283 3.06 -11.22 14.66
CA HIS A 283 4.16 -10.26 14.76
C HIS A 283 5.54 -10.93 14.72
N GLU A 284 5.77 -11.93 15.58
CA GLU A 284 7.04 -12.66 15.64
C GLU A 284 7.36 -13.39 14.33
N ARG A 285 6.34 -13.98 13.68
CA ARG A 285 6.48 -14.61 12.37
C ARG A 285 6.92 -13.58 11.32
N ASN A 286 6.22 -12.45 11.21
CA ASN A 286 6.55 -11.43 10.22
C ASN A 286 7.94 -10.83 10.47
N GLN A 287 8.29 -10.52 11.72
CA GLN A 287 9.64 -10.07 12.07
C GLN A 287 10.73 -11.05 11.63
N ARG A 288 10.49 -12.36 11.82
CA ARG A 288 11.44 -13.40 11.40
C ARG A 288 11.68 -13.36 9.89
N HIS A 289 10.61 -13.24 9.08
CA HIS A 289 10.73 -13.18 7.62
C HIS A 289 11.33 -11.87 7.13
N ILE A 290 11.00 -10.74 7.77
CA ILE A 290 11.64 -9.44 7.50
C ILE A 290 13.16 -9.53 7.72
N LYS A 291 13.60 -10.08 8.87
CA LYS A 291 15.04 -10.27 9.16
C LYS A 291 15.73 -11.19 8.14
N LYS A 292 15.04 -12.25 7.69
CA LYS A 292 15.54 -13.12 6.62
C LYS A 292 15.67 -12.37 5.29
N ALA A 293 14.65 -11.60 4.88
CA ALA A 293 14.68 -10.79 3.67
C ALA A 293 15.86 -9.80 3.68
N CYS A 294 16.10 -9.15 4.82
CA CYS A 294 17.27 -8.29 5.02
C CYS A 294 18.59 -9.07 4.83
N THR A 295 18.71 -10.26 5.42
CA THR A 295 19.91 -11.10 5.27
C THR A 295 20.14 -11.51 3.81
N TYR A 296 19.08 -11.81 3.06
CA TYR A 296 19.19 -12.08 1.63
C TYR A 296 19.66 -10.84 0.86
N LEU A 297 19.12 -9.67 1.19
CA LEU A 297 19.53 -8.42 0.55
C LEU A 297 21.00 -8.09 0.82
N ASP A 298 21.47 -8.22 2.07
CA ASP A 298 22.87 -8.00 2.44
C ASP A 298 23.81 -8.87 1.57
N ARG A 299 23.46 -10.15 1.39
CA ARG A 299 24.21 -11.07 0.54
C ARG A 299 24.16 -10.67 -0.94
N LEU A 300 22.97 -10.34 -1.44
CA LEU A 300 22.80 -9.93 -2.84
C LEU A 300 23.63 -8.69 -3.17
N VAL A 301 23.57 -7.66 -2.32
CA VAL A 301 24.33 -6.43 -2.53
C VAL A 301 25.84 -6.68 -2.45
N SER A 302 26.30 -7.48 -1.50
CA SER A 302 27.73 -7.86 -1.43
C SER A 302 28.19 -8.56 -2.72
N ILE A 303 27.39 -9.51 -3.23
CA ILE A 303 27.72 -10.24 -4.46
C ILE A 303 27.69 -9.30 -5.69
N MET A 304 26.71 -8.39 -5.76
CA MET A 304 26.56 -7.44 -6.88
C MET A 304 27.70 -6.42 -6.93
N GLN A 305 28.28 -6.06 -5.79
CA GLN A 305 29.49 -5.22 -5.73
C GLN A 305 30.71 -5.91 -6.33
N ASP A 306 30.82 -7.23 -6.12
CA ASP A 306 31.91 -8.04 -6.66
C ASP A 306 31.70 -8.43 -8.14
N ASN A 307 30.45 -8.41 -8.63
CA ASN A 307 30.09 -8.83 -9.97
C ASN A 307 28.95 -8.00 -10.58
N SER A 308 29.32 -6.99 -11.36
CA SER A 308 28.38 -6.09 -12.03
C SER A 308 27.43 -6.78 -13.01
N GLN A 309 27.79 -7.95 -13.57
CA GLN A 309 26.92 -8.69 -14.49
C GLN A 309 25.68 -9.28 -13.80
N LEU A 310 25.75 -9.55 -12.49
CA LEU A 310 24.60 -10.08 -11.74
C LEU A 310 23.46 -9.05 -11.62
N MET A 311 23.76 -7.75 -11.78
CA MET A 311 22.73 -6.71 -11.82
C MET A 311 21.83 -6.81 -13.06
N GLU A 312 22.38 -7.21 -14.20
CA GLU A 312 21.62 -7.36 -15.44
C GLU A 312 20.71 -8.59 -15.39
N VAL A 313 21.15 -9.65 -14.67
CA VAL A 313 20.40 -10.91 -14.53
C VAL A 313 19.25 -10.79 -13.53
N HIS A 314 19.35 -9.87 -12.56
CA HIS A 314 18.34 -9.69 -11.50
C HIS A 314 17.83 -8.24 -11.41
N PRO A 315 17.01 -7.80 -12.40
CA PRO A 315 16.57 -6.40 -12.53
C PRO A 315 15.64 -5.91 -11.40
N PHE A 316 15.16 -6.83 -10.55
CA PHE A 316 14.34 -6.51 -9.39
C PHE A 316 15.10 -5.66 -8.36
N VAL A 317 16.36 -6.03 -8.07
CA VAL A 317 17.22 -5.40 -7.07
C VAL A 317 17.87 -4.17 -7.70
N LYS A 318 17.61 -2.98 -7.15
CA LYS A 318 18.18 -1.73 -7.66
C LYS A 318 19.50 -1.38 -6.96
N ALA A 319 20.44 -0.77 -7.67
CA ALA A 319 21.68 -0.27 -7.08
C ALA A 319 21.70 1.26 -6.90
N THR A 320 20.69 1.97 -7.42
CA THR A 320 20.70 3.44 -7.51
C THR A 320 20.04 4.12 -6.33
N THR A 321 20.81 4.90 -5.59
CA THR A 321 20.37 5.69 -4.43
C THR A 321 19.69 7.01 -4.83
N ASN A 322 18.55 6.97 -5.52
CA ASN A 322 17.71 8.18 -5.59
C ASN A 322 16.88 8.30 -4.30
N ILE A 323 17.48 8.90 -3.27
CA ILE A 323 16.88 9.07 -1.92
C ILE A 323 16.09 10.39 -1.83
N ALA A 324 16.23 11.30 -2.80
CA ALA A 324 15.71 12.67 -2.73
C ALA A 324 14.17 12.74 -2.63
N GLU A 325 13.45 11.76 -3.18
CA GLU A 325 11.98 11.77 -3.19
C GLU A 325 11.34 11.13 -1.95
N TRP A 326 12.12 10.52 -1.05
CA TRP A 326 11.58 9.82 0.13
C TRP A 326 10.79 10.76 1.05
N PHE A 327 11.09 12.06 1.09
CA PHE A 327 10.45 13.02 2.01
C PHE A 327 9.06 13.51 1.57
N ILE A 328 8.61 13.14 0.38
CA ILE A 328 7.29 13.56 -0.10
C ILE A 328 6.24 12.61 0.46
N ASN A 329 5.30 13.15 1.24
CA ASN A 329 4.12 12.43 1.71
C ASN A 329 2.98 12.67 0.74
N ARG A 330 2.20 11.63 0.47
CA ARG A 330 1.12 11.66 -0.52
C ARG A 330 -0.15 11.09 0.04
N THR A 331 -1.29 11.61 -0.40
CA THR A 331 -2.59 11.03 -0.11
C THR A 331 -3.58 11.31 -1.25
N PRO A 332 -4.34 10.31 -1.71
CA PRO A 332 -5.40 10.52 -2.67
C PRO A 332 -6.62 11.14 -1.96
N CYS A 333 -7.31 12.03 -2.67
CA CYS A 333 -8.52 12.67 -2.18
C CYS A 333 -9.68 11.68 -2.06
N LEU A 334 -10.50 11.84 -1.02
CA LEU A 334 -11.62 10.94 -0.77
C LEU A 334 -12.76 11.14 -1.78
N ALA A 335 -13.08 12.38 -2.16
CA ALA A 335 -14.29 12.69 -2.93
C ALA A 335 -14.04 13.09 -4.39
N SER A 336 -12.79 13.14 -4.84
CA SER A 336 -12.42 13.62 -6.17
C SER A 336 -11.15 12.95 -6.68
N LEU A 337 -10.91 13.05 -7.99
CA LEU A 337 -9.66 12.58 -8.61
C LEU A 337 -8.54 13.59 -8.38
N CYS A 338 -8.03 13.63 -7.16
CA CYS A 338 -6.84 14.39 -6.82
C CYS A 338 -5.83 13.64 -5.96
N LEU A 339 -4.57 14.06 -6.10
CA LEU A 339 -3.45 13.61 -5.27
C LEU A 339 -2.87 14.83 -4.58
N LEU A 340 -2.88 14.81 -3.24
CA LEU A 340 -2.22 15.79 -2.42
C LEU A 340 -0.79 15.33 -2.13
N GLU A 341 0.18 16.19 -2.39
CA GLU A 341 1.59 15.98 -2.04
C GLU A 341 2.07 17.04 -1.05
N THR A 342 2.91 16.64 -0.11
CA THR A 342 3.54 17.57 0.84
C THR A 342 4.95 17.13 1.21
N ASN A 343 5.85 18.09 1.34
CA ASN A 343 7.18 17.90 1.92
C ASN A 343 7.19 18.21 3.44
N VAL A 344 6.03 18.42 4.07
CA VAL A 344 5.94 18.66 5.51
C VAL A 344 6.47 17.43 6.23
N HIS A 345 7.49 17.64 7.06
CA HIS A 345 8.06 16.60 7.89
C HIS A 345 7.05 16.18 8.96
N LEU A 346 6.54 14.95 8.82
CA LEU A 346 5.59 14.33 9.74
C LEU A 346 6.28 13.69 10.94
N LEU A 347 7.55 13.30 10.74
CA LEU A 347 8.48 12.84 11.76
C LEU A 347 9.72 13.74 11.69
N GLY A 348 10.49 13.84 12.76
CA GLY A 348 11.72 14.64 12.76
C GLY A 348 12.73 14.18 11.69
N ASP A 349 13.76 15.00 11.44
CA ASP A 349 14.80 14.77 10.40
C ASP A 349 15.79 13.63 10.72
N GLN A 350 15.25 12.48 11.12
CA GLN A 350 16.05 11.30 11.44
C GLN A 350 16.13 10.44 10.19
N HIS A 351 17.24 10.56 9.47
CA HIS A 351 17.59 9.59 8.44
C HIS A 351 17.95 8.29 9.13
N HIS A 352 17.19 7.23 8.88
CA HIS A 352 17.44 5.91 9.40
C HIS A 352 18.68 5.30 8.73
N ARG A 353 19.84 5.49 9.36
CA ARG A 353 21.13 4.96 8.92
C ARG A 353 21.44 3.68 9.67
N GLY A 354 21.74 2.62 8.92
CA GLY A 354 22.24 1.35 9.45
C GLY A 354 23.62 1.03 8.86
N GLN A 355 24.21 -0.06 9.34
CA GLN A 355 25.39 -0.68 8.74
C GLN A 355 24.99 -1.74 7.73
N VAL A 356 23.89 -2.45 7.98
CA VAL A 356 23.37 -3.55 7.14
C VAL A 356 21.85 -3.47 7.02
N ALA A 357 21.26 -4.19 6.05
CA ALA A 357 19.80 -4.29 5.93
C ALA A 357 19.20 -4.89 7.20
N ALA A 358 19.88 -5.82 7.87
CA ALA A 358 19.39 -6.48 9.08
C ALA A 358 19.11 -5.52 10.25
N ASP A 359 19.66 -4.31 10.21
CA ASP A 359 19.41 -3.26 11.22
C ASP A 359 17.98 -2.70 11.14
N LEU A 360 17.23 -2.96 10.06
CA LEU A 360 15.88 -2.43 9.81
C LEU A 360 14.94 -2.56 11.02
N VAL A 361 14.91 -3.73 11.65
CA VAL A 361 14.01 -4.00 12.80
C VAL A 361 14.53 -3.33 14.06
N THR A 362 15.85 -3.34 14.28
CA THR A 362 16.48 -2.69 15.45
C THR A 362 16.28 -1.19 15.40
N ILE A 363 16.42 -0.57 14.22
CA ILE A 363 16.16 0.85 13.98
C ILE A 363 14.73 1.22 14.33
N GLU A 364 13.74 0.42 13.92
CA GLU A 364 12.35 0.64 14.31
C GLU A 364 12.18 0.60 15.83
N GLU A 365 12.76 -0.39 16.50
CA GLU A 365 12.67 -0.54 17.96
C GLU A 365 13.33 0.63 18.70
N GLU A 366 14.50 1.07 18.25
CA GLU A 366 15.20 2.22 18.82
C GLU A 366 14.39 3.50 18.63
N TYR A 367 13.88 3.72 17.41
CA TYR A 367 13.07 4.89 17.11
C TYR A 367 11.78 4.90 17.93
N SER A 368 11.11 3.76 18.05
CA SER A 368 9.87 3.62 18.83
C SER A 368 10.07 3.91 20.31
N ARG A 369 11.29 3.83 20.84
CA ARG A 369 11.62 4.19 22.23
C ARG A 369 11.87 5.69 22.41
N VAL A 370 12.34 6.38 21.38
CA VAL A 370 12.75 7.80 21.46
C VAL A 370 11.76 8.75 20.82
N VAL A 371 10.86 8.26 19.97
CA VAL A 371 9.82 9.08 19.35
C VAL A 371 8.88 9.63 20.41
N ASP A 372 8.59 10.92 20.31
CA ASP A 372 7.61 11.56 21.19
C ASP A 372 6.24 10.88 20.99
N PRO A 373 5.60 10.35 22.06
CA PRO A 373 4.25 9.81 21.99
C PRO A 373 3.25 10.80 21.37
N SER A 374 3.44 12.11 21.57
CA SER A 374 2.60 13.14 20.96
C SER A 374 2.77 13.20 19.43
N ALA A 375 3.98 12.94 18.92
CA ALA A 375 4.24 12.86 17.49
C ALA A 375 3.58 11.62 16.88
N VAL A 376 3.65 10.46 17.55
CA VAL A 376 2.95 9.23 17.13
C VAL A 376 1.44 9.44 17.11
N PHE A 377 0.90 10.06 18.16
CA PHE A 377 -0.52 10.42 18.23
C PHE A 377 -0.91 11.36 17.08
N ASN A 378 -0.11 12.39 16.82
CA ASN A 378 -0.39 13.32 15.75
C ASN A 378 -0.33 12.67 14.36
N TYR A 379 0.67 11.83 14.12
CA TYR A 379 0.83 11.11 12.86
C TYR A 379 -0.38 10.24 12.53
N SER A 380 -0.95 9.60 13.56
CA SER A 380 -2.08 8.68 13.42
C SER A 380 -3.43 9.39 13.36
N HIS A 381 -3.66 10.40 14.21
CA HIS A 381 -4.98 11.04 14.36
C HIS A 381 -5.16 12.26 13.46
N TYR A 382 -4.08 12.95 13.10
CA TYR A 382 -4.06 14.12 12.21
C TYR A 382 -3.20 13.85 10.98
N SER A 383 -3.31 12.63 10.43
CA SER A 383 -2.60 12.16 9.24
C SER A 383 -2.88 13.02 8.01
N LEU A 384 -2.04 12.91 6.98
CA LEU A 384 -2.24 13.66 5.75
C LEU A 384 -3.59 13.37 5.07
N SER A 385 -4.09 12.13 5.17
CA SER A 385 -5.41 11.76 4.65
C SER A 385 -6.56 12.59 5.25
N ARG A 386 -6.40 13.12 6.47
CA ARG A 386 -7.36 14.05 7.10
C ARG A 386 -7.44 15.41 6.42
N ALA A 387 -6.44 15.78 5.61
CA ALA A 387 -6.52 17.00 4.81
C ALA A 387 -7.53 16.85 3.66
N VAL A 388 -7.83 15.63 3.20
CA VAL A 388 -8.60 15.39 1.97
C VAL A 388 -9.75 14.40 2.16
N ASP A 389 -10.21 14.24 3.40
CA ASP A 389 -11.34 13.37 3.76
C ASP A 389 -12.71 14.06 3.64
N GLY A 390 -12.73 15.36 3.30
CA GLY A 390 -13.94 16.15 3.11
C GLY A 390 -14.72 16.45 4.40
N SER A 391 -14.14 16.14 5.57
CA SER A 391 -14.76 16.42 6.86
C SER A 391 -14.20 17.72 7.46
N PRO A 392 -15.03 18.73 7.79
CA PRO A 392 -14.55 19.95 8.44
C PRO A 392 -14.16 19.74 9.91
N ALA A 393 -14.48 18.57 10.48
CA ALA A 393 -14.16 18.21 11.86
C ALA A 393 -12.79 17.55 12.02
N THR A 394 -12.12 17.24 10.90
CA THR A 394 -10.82 16.61 10.83
C THR A 394 -9.80 17.61 10.30
N GLU A 395 -8.54 17.44 10.66
CA GLU A 395 -7.47 18.30 10.18
C GLU A 395 -6.15 17.54 10.09
N PHE A 396 -5.26 18.02 9.22
CA PHE A 396 -3.89 17.56 9.12
C PHE A 396 -2.97 18.41 10.03
N ARG A 397 -2.08 17.77 10.79
CA ARG A 397 -1.09 18.46 11.63
C ARG A 397 0.32 17.96 11.35
N GLY A 398 1.24 18.87 11.07
CA GLY A 398 2.67 18.57 10.98
C GLY A 398 3.37 18.63 12.34
N LEU A 399 4.63 18.17 12.41
CA LEU A 399 5.39 18.08 13.66
C LEU A 399 5.57 19.43 14.38
N PHE A 400 5.76 20.52 13.62
CA PHE A 400 6.12 21.84 14.17
C PHE A 400 5.03 22.91 14.01
N ARG A 401 3.95 22.64 13.27
CA ARG A 401 2.86 23.60 13.03
C ARG A 401 1.53 22.89 12.79
N LYS A 402 0.45 23.48 13.31
CA LYS A 402 -0.91 23.20 12.85
C LYS A 402 -1.07 23.82 11.46
N PHE A 403 -1.43 23.00 10.47
CA PHE A 403 -1.80 23.48 9.15
C PHE A 403 -3.31 23.34 9.04
N ASN A 404 -4.05 24.45 9.16
CA ASN A 404 -5.47 24.44 8.84
C ASN A 404 -5.62 24.39 7.33
N VAL A 405 -5.57 23.19 6.77
CA VAL A 405 -5.87 22.96 5.35
C VAL A 405 -7.31 22.48 5.30
N THR A 406 -8.25 23.41 5.15
CA THR A 406 -9.66 23.08 4.91
C THR A 406 -9.93 23.21 3.42
N TYR A 407 -10.03 22.08 2.72
CA TYR A 407 -10.55 22.07 1.36
C TYR A 407 -12.09 22.08 1.46
N VAL A 408 -12.72 23.14 0.92
CA VAL A 408 -14.18 23.27 0.81
C VAL A 408 -14.65 22.72 -0.52
#